data_AF-A0A951R1J8-F1
#
_entry.id   AF-A0A951R1J8-F1
#
_cell.length_a   1.000
_cell.length_b   1.000
_cell.length_c   1.000
_cell.angle_alpha   90.00
_cell.angle_beta   90.00
_cell.angle_gamma   90.00
#
_symmetry.space_group_name_H-M   'P 1'
#
loop_
_entity.id
_entity.type
_entity.pdbx_description
1 polymer ?
#
loop_
_entity_poly.entity_id
_entity_poly.type
_entity_poly.pdbx_seq_one_letter_code
_entity_poly.pdbx_strand_id
1 'polypeptide(L)'
;MHKKLISSLSLISILMTPIYAHANPNLNDISGHWAKKEINQFISSGYVNGYEDGTFRPDSSITRAEFVKLVNKYFGFNNKEDIKFSDINTNDWYSKDICIASKAGYINGYEDKTFKPNKTITREEVSKILISIKNQQDVNYDKLNKYPDKNKVSNWAKPYVEGAIEQGYLKGNDLGLLNPTNNITRAESVTILSRVVKEKPAIKKEVKNEAPVITAKEDLILEIGQKFDISMLNVKVSDKEDKDLDVKYEGKVNTDLPGDYTITITATDSKGLTTTKKVTVVVKAKPEVKNEPPVITAKDLTIKQGDKFEYSMLNAQAKDTEEKNISNSIIYSGNVNTSKAGEYPITLTAKDEKGTTNSLKVKVIVKSINKLPIDNQNKLLLQKILDDKISNVKVHKDDHGTIESYDIFSKGVTPPSDNDYTILKESGYTIPVAPYKPGMGWYDANKVLSGAGDDYLCSGATAANMLNWWMDQNSDYINKYLNLHGENSTCINKEFGISQNATISNFRKNPDDLFRYITKCFGNRNNKGIYPDRTLFWFLNGHDLNYRLPVNKTDARGGFFPDVFNDYSSILGHTIGSYFSGLNYNLLDNLYHNKGIGI
;
A
#
# COMPACT_ATOMS: atom_id res chain seq x y z
N MET A 1 35.64 -27.28 -67.45
CA MET A 1 34.19 -27.22 -67.14
C MET A 1 33.98 -26.18 -66.06
N HIS A 2 33.08 -25.23 -66.34
CA HIS A 2 32.22 -24.41 -65.46
C HIS A 2 32.77 -23.79 -64.16
N LYS A 3 32.41 -22.59 -63.73
CA LYS A 3 31.67 -21.41 -64.24
C LYS A 3 31.90 -20.37 -63.13
N LYS A 4 32.46 -19.19 -63.44
CA LYS A 4 32.45 -18.04 -62.54
C LYS A 4 31.02 -17.50 -62.49
N LEU A 5 30.42 -17.39 -61.32
CA LEU A 5 29.14 -16.73 -61.10
C LEU A 5 29.34 -15.53 -60.19
N ILE A 6 29.10 -14.37 -60.78
CA ILE A 6 28.97 -13.06 -60.17
C ILE A 6 27.67 -13.06 -59.37
N SER A 7 27.69 -12.64 -58.10
CA SER A 7 26.49 -12.13 -57.44
C SER A 7 26.81 -10.80 -56.76
N SER A 8 26.22 -9.75 -57.32
CA SER A 8 26.15 -8.40 -56.77
C SER A 8 25.47 -8.41 -55.40
N LEU A 9 26.19 -7.96 -54.36
CA LEU A 9 25.58 -7.61 -53.09
C LEU A 9 25.29 -6.10 -53.11
N SER A 10 24.07 -5.74 -53.49
CA SER A 10 23.55 -4.38 -53.42
C SER A 10 23.37 -3.95 -51.97
N LEU A 11 24.21 -3.01 -51.53
CA LEU A 11 24.16 -2.36 -50.22
C LEU A 11 22.96 -1.40 -50.19
N ILE A 12 21.83 -1.83 -49.65
CA ILE A 12 20.66 -0.97 -49.44
C ILE A 12 20.89 -0.20 -48.13
N SER A 13 21.40 1.02 -48.24
CA SER A 13 21.46 2.00 -47.15
C SER A 13 20.09 2.66 -46.99
N ILE A 14 19.23 2.14 -46.11
CA ILE A 14 18.00 2.82 -45.71
C ILE A 14 18.38 3.98 -44.78
N LEU A 15 18.35 5.20 -45.32
CA LEU A 15 18.26 6.41 -44.49
C LEU A 15 16.90 6.40 -43.78
N MET A 16 16.89 6.10 -42.47
CA MET A 16 15.74 6.39 -41.63
C MET A 16 15.76 7.87 -41.23
N THR A 17 14.85 8.64 -41.80
CA THR A 17 14.47 9.96 -41.28
C THR A 17 13.65 9.77 -40.01
N PRO A 18 13.97 10.42 -38.88
CA PRO A 18 13.15 10.32 -37.68
C PRO A 18 11.88 11.14 -37.86
N ILE A 19 10.74 10.47 -37.99
CA ILE A 19 9.42 11.08 -37.85
C ILE A 19 9.11 11.15 -36.35
N TYR A 20 8.77 12.34 -35.86
CA TYR A 20 8.38 12.54 -34.47
C TYR A 20 6.88 12.26 -34.30
N ALA A 21 6.48 11.13 -33.71
CA ALA A 21 5.13 10.99 -33.12
C ALA A 21 4.95 9.77 -32.20
N HIS A 22 4.26 10.04 -31.08
CA HIS A 22 3.51 9.19 -30.13
C HIS A 22 4.18 7.95 -29.48
N ALA A 23 4.23 7.99 -28.14
CA ALA A 23 4.64 6.87 -27.29
C ALA A 23 3.71 5.66 -27.49
N ASN A 24 4.28 4.55 -27.99
CA ASN A 24 3.58 3.27 -28.05
C ASN A 24 3.74 2.56 -26.68
N PRO A 25 2.66 2.35 -25.90
CA PRO A 25 2.76 1.81 -24.54
C PRO A 25 3.02 0.29 -24.49
N ASN A 26 3.00 -0.43 -25.62
CA ASN A 26 3.22 -1.88 -25.66
C ASN A 26 4.53 -2.23 -26.39
N LEU A 27 5.63 -2.23 -25.64
CA LEU A 27 6.92 -2.74 -26.13
C LEU A 27 6.94 -4.27 -26.10
N ASN A 28 7.31 -4.90 -27.21
CA ASN A 28 7.25 -6.36 -27.37
C ASN A 28 8.52 -7.11 -26.90
N ASP A 29 9.64 -6.40 -26.72
CA ASP A 29 10.98 -6.98 -26.51
C ASP A 29 11.55 -6.78 -25.10
N ILE A 30 10.75 -6.25 -24.16
CA ILE A 30 11.16 -6.04 -22.77
C ILE A 30 10.46 -7.00 -21.79
N SER A 31 9.68 -7.95 -22.28
CA SER A 31 9.02 -8.94 -21.41
C SER A 31 10.06 -9.89 -20.80
N GLY A 32 10.07 -10.02 -19.47
CA GLY A 32 11.07 -10.81 -18.75
C GLY A 32 12.47 -10.17 -18.66
N HIS A 33 12.68 -9.02 -19.30
CA HIS A 33 13.97 -8.32 -19.28
C HIS A 33 14.23 -7.65 -17.93
N TRP A 34 15.45 -7.77 -17.39
CA TRP A 34 15.80 -7.30 -16.04
C TRP A 34 15.59 -5.78 -15.86
N ALA A 35 15.80 -4.99 -16.91
CA ALA A 35 15.62 -3.53 -16.91
C ALA A 35 14.18 -3.05 -17.22
N LYS A 36 13.20 -3.96 -17.33
CA LYS A 36 11.82 -3.63 -17.76
C LYS A 36 11.21 -2.49 -16.95
N LYS A 37 11.45 -2.48 -15.63
CA LYS A 37 10.90 -1.47 -14.71
C LYS A 37 11.44 -0.08 -15.03
N GLU A 38 12.76 0.05 -15.15
CA GLU A 38 13.44 1.33 -15.43
C GLU A 38 13.10 1.84 -16.83
N ILE A 39 13.04 0.94 -17.82
CA ILE A 39 12.64 1.28 -19.20
C ILE A 39 11.23 1.87 -19.21
N ASN A 40 10.25 1.20 -18.59
CA ASN A 40 8.88 1.69 -18.51
C ASN A 40 8.81 3.05 -17.81
N GLN A 41 9.53 3.22 -16.69
CA GLN A 41 9.56 4.49 -15.97
C GLN A 41 10.10 5.64 -16.85
N PHE A 42 11.17 5.40 -17.59
CA PHE A 42 11.80 6.42 -18.44
C PHE A 42 10.92 6.80 -19.64
N ILE A 43 10.18 5.82 -20.19
CA ILE A 43 9.20 6.06 -21.26
C ILE A 43 8.00 6.84 -20.73
N SER A 44 7.40 6.42 -19.61
CA SER A 44 6.27 7.12 -18.99
C SER A 44 6.63 8.55 -18.58
N SER A 45 7.89 8.80 -18.24
CA SER A 45 8.40 10.14 -17.90
C SER A 45 8.81 10.98 -19.13
N GLY A 46 8.72 10.41 -20.34
CA GLY A 46 9.08 11.09 -21.60
C GLY A 46 10.58 11.35 -21.79
N TYR A 47 11.45 10.64 -21.08
CA TYR A 47 12.91 10.80 -21.20
C TYR A 47 13.49 10.02 -22.37
N VAL A 48 12.90 8.88 -22.69
CA VAL A 48 13.31 8.00 -23.80
C VAL A 48 12.07 7.47 -24.51
N ASN A 49 12.21 7.16 -25.79
CA ASN A 49 11.16 6.51 -26.57
C ASN A 49 11.65 5.14 -27.06
N GLY A 50 10.69 4.24 -27.31
CA GLY A 50 10.91 3.05 -28.16
C GLY A 50 11.02 3.43 -29.64
N TYR A 51 11.25 2.41 -30.46
CA TYR A 51 11.26 2.51 -31.92
C TYR A 51 9.84 2.32 -32.49
N GLU A 52 9.64 2.77 -33.72
CA GLU A 52 8.34 2.69 -34.42
C GLU A 52 7.84 1.26 -34.61
N ASP A 53 8.75 0.29 -34.66
CA ASP A 53 8.46 -1.15 -34.76
C ASP A 53 7.94 -1.78 -33.45
N GLY A 54 7.73 -0.97 -32.41
CA GLY A 54 7.26 -1.43 -31.11
C GLY A 54 8.33 -2.07 -30.23
N THR A 55 9.62 -1.90 -30.57
CA THR A 55 10.76 -2.41 -29.77
C THR A 55 11.42 -1.30 -28.96
N PHE A 56 12.10 -1.64 -27.86
CA PHE A 56 13.02 -0.73 -27.17
C PHE A 56 14.49 -1.01 -27.50
N ARG A 57 14.79 -2.26 -27.91
CA ARG A 57 16.11 -2.83 -28.17
C ARG A 57 17.01 -2.73 -26.93
N PRO A 58 16.62 -3.33 -25.79
CA PRO A 58 17.28 -3.13 -24.51
C PRO A 58 18.76 -3.51 -24.51
N ASP A 59 19.14 -4.56 -25.24
CA ASP A 59 20.51 -5.08 -25.30
C ASP A 59 21.36 -4.46 -26.42
N SER A 60 20.78 -3.60 -27.27
CA SER A 60 21.54 -2.89 -28.27
C SER A 60 22.43 -1.83 -27.64
N SER A 61 23.67 -1.71 -28.10
CA SER A 61 24.57 -0.62 -27.69
C SER A 61 23.99 0.74 -28.07
N ILE A 62 24.19 1.73 -27.20
CA ILE A 62 23.79 3.12 -27.45
C ILE A 62 24.96 3.94 -27.99
N THR A 63 24.68 4.86 -28.91
CA THR A 63 25.68 5.82 -29.41
C THR A 63 25.90 6.97 -28.42
N ARG A 64 27.05 7.65 -28.53
CA ARG A 64 27.36 8.85 -27.76
C ARG A 64 26.31 9.95 -27.95
N ALA A 65 25.83 10.15 -29.17
CA ALA A 65 24.78 11.12 -29.49
C ALA A 65 23.44 10.78 -28.80
N GLU A 66 23.00 9.52 -28.88
CA GLU A 66 21.77 9.06 -28.23
C GLU A 66 21.85 9.18 -26.70
N PHE A 67 23.00 8.82 -26.11
CA PHE A 67 23.19 8.94 -24.66
C PHE A 67 23.13 10.40 -24.20
N VAL A 68 23.78 11.32 -24.92
CA VAL A 68 23.72 12.76 -24.61
C VAL A 68 22.28 13.31 -24.71
N LYS A 69 21.53 12.93 -25.75
CA LYS A 69 20.13 13.31 -25.88
C LYS A 69 19.30 12.82 -24.68
N LEU A 70 19.52 11.59 -24.24
CA LEU A 70 18.87 11.01 -23.06
C LEU A 70 19.24 11.80 -21.77
N VAL A 71 20.52 12.13 -21.58
CA VAL A 71 21.01 12.93 -20.45
C VAL A 71 20.38 14.33 -20.43
N ASN A 72 20.36 15.04 -21.57
CA ASN A 72 19.73 16.35 -21.68
C ASN A 72 18.25 16.30 -21.28
N LYS A 73 17.52 15.30 -21.79
CA LYS A 73 16.11 15.10 -21.43
C LYS A 73 15.93 14.79 -19.96
N TYR A 74 16.78 13.94 -19.39
CA TYR A 74 16.71 13.56 -17.98
C TYR A 74 16.98 14.75 -17.05
N PHE A 75 18.04 15.54 -17.28
CA PHE A 75 18.42 16.67 -16.43
C PHE A 75 17.72 18.00 -16.79
N GLY A 76 17.00 18.06 -17.92
CA GLY A 76 16.29 19.25 -18.37
C GLY A 76 17.20 20.32 -18.99
N PHE A 77 18.38 19.95 -19.49
CA PHE A 77 19.26 20.89 -20.18
C PHE A 77 18.66 21.30 -21.53
N ASN A 78 18.60 22.61 -21.77
CA ASN A 78 17.94 23.19 -22.95
C ASN A 78 18.73 24.34 -23.62
N ASN A 79 19.64 24.99 -22.89
CA ASN A 79 20.48 26.06 -23.39
C ASN A 79 21.57 25.48 -24.30
N LYS A 80 21.67 25.98 -25.53
CA LYS A 80 22.71 25.60 -26.49
C LYS A 80 23.77 26.69 -26.64
N GLU A 81 24.95 26.29 -27.10
CA GLU A 81 25.95 27.17 -27.67
C GLU A 81 26.20 26.81 -29.14
N ASP A 82 27.08 27.57 -29.80
CA ASP A 82 27.47 27.30 -31.18
C ASP A 82 28.25 25.98 -31.28
N ILE A 83 28.25 25.41 -32.48
CA ILE A 83 28.91 24.13 -32.77
C ILE A 83 30.44 24.31 -32.59
N LYS A 84 31.03 23.51 -31.69
CA LYS A 84 32.48 23.52 -31.41
C LYS A 84 33.24 22.32 -31.97
N PHE A 85 32.53 21.31 -32.45
CA PHE A 85 33.11 20.04 -32.89
C PHE A 85 33.14 19.95 -34.41
N SER A 86 34.28 19.54 -34.97
CA SER A 86 34.50 19.54 -36.42
C SER A 86 33.74 18.45 -37.18
N ASP A 87 33.23 17.43 -36.48
CA ASP A 87 32.51 16.29 -37.03
C ASP A 87 30.98 16.39 -36.84
N ILE A 88 30.47 17.58 -36.49
CA ILE A 88 29.04 17.84 -36.28
C ILE A 88 28.55 18.88 -37.28
N ASN A 89 27.54 18.51 -38.07
CA ASN A 89 26.86 19.45 -38.96
C ASN A 89 25.61 20.03 -38.30
N THR A 90 25.23 21.26 -38.66
CA THR A 90 24.03 21.93 -38.10
C THR A 90 22.73 21.17 -38.36
N ASN A 91 22.67 20.43 -39.48
CA ASN A 91 21.47 19.70 -39.90
C ASN A 91 21.39 18.27 -39.33
N ASP A 92 22.41 17.79 -38.60
CA ASP A 92 22.37 16.47 -38.00
C ASP A 92 21.33 16.43 -36.87
N TRP A 93 20.58 15.32 -36.76
CA TRP A 93 19.50 15.19 -35.78
C TRP A 93 19.97 15.36 -34.32
N TYR A 94 21.24 15.03 -34.04
CA TYR A 94 21.87 15.14 -32.72
C TYR A 94 22.56 16.49 -32.48
N SER A 95 22.67 17.35 -33.50
CA SER A 95 23.48 18.58 -33.46
C SER A 95 23.08 19.48 -32.29
N LYS A 96 21.77 19.69 -32.14
CA LYS A 96 21.19 20.49 -31.05
C LYS A 96 21.55 19.93 -29.67
N ASP A 97 21.40 18.62 -29.47
CA ASP A 97 21.64 17.97 -28.18
C ASP A 97 23.13 18.03 -27.78
N ILE A 98 24.03 17.89 -28.74
CA ILE A 98 25.48 18.01 -28.50
C ILE A 98 25.86 19.44 -28.14
N CYS A 99 25.30 20.44 -28.81
CA CYS A 99 25.48 21.85 -28.45
C CYS A 99 24.98 22.17 -27.03
N ILE A 100 23.86 21.57 -26.61
CA ILE A 100 23.34 21.70 -25.24
C ILE A 100 24.30 21.07 -24.24
N ALA A 101 24.80 19.87 -24.54
CA ALA A 101 25.74 19.17 -23.67
C ALA A 101 27.06 19.93 -23.48
N SER A 102 27.56 20.53 -24.57
CA SER A 102 28.74 21.38 -24.58
C SER A 102 28.50 22.65 -23.74
N LYS A 103 27.35 23.31 -23.91
CA LYS A 103 26.97 24.49 -23.11
C LYS A 103 26.82 24.17 -21.63
N ALA A 104 26.27 23.00 -21.30
CA ALA A 104 26.12 22.50 -19.93
C ALA A 104 27.47 22.08 -19.31
N GLY A 105 28.54 22.00 -20.09
CA GLY A 105 29.91 21.81 -19.60
C GLY A 105 30.29 20.37 -19.27
N TYR A 106 29.42 19.38 -19.54
CA TYR A 106 29.69 17.97 -19.26
C TYR A 106 30.27 17.20 -20.47
N ILE A 107 30.37 17.85 -21.63
CA ILE A 107 31.05 17.35 -22.83
C ILE A 107 32.08 18.37 -23.31
N ASN A 108 33.33 17.94 -23.45
CA ASN A 108 34.43 18.76 -23.99
C ASN A 108 34.97 18.26 -25.34
N GLY A 109 34.40 17.16 -25.88
CA GLY A 109 34.94 16.47 -27.06
C GLY A 109 36.23 15.69 -26.78
N TYR A 110 36.84 15.20 -27.85
CA TYR A 110 38.16 14.55 -27.85
C TYR A 110 39.25 15.58 -28.16
N GLU A 111 40.51 15.20 -27.93
CA GLU A 111 41.68 16.05 -28.20
C GLU A 111 41.79 16.49 -29.66
N ASP A 112 41.27 15.69 -30.59
CA ASP A 112 41.20 15.97 -32.03
C ASP A 112 40.06 16.94 -32.42
N LYS A 113 39.40 17.58 -31.44
CA LYS A 113 38.24 18.49 -31.60
C LYS A 113 36.97 17.85 -32.17
N THR A 114 36.87 16.52 -32.13
CA THR A 114 35.66 15.79 -32.55
C THR A 114 34.77 15.38 -31.36
N PHE A 115 33.51 15.03 -31.61
CA PHE A 115 32.59 14.43 -30.63
C PHE A 115 32.36 12.92 -30.84
N LYS A 116 32.50 12.44 -32.08
CA LYS A 116 32.26 11.06 -32.55
C LYS A 116 30.83 10.58 -32.26
N PRO A 117 29.79 11.23 -32.85
CA PRO A 117 28.39 11.05 -32.44
C PRO A 117 27.86 9.62 -32.60
N ASN A 118 28.24 8.95 -33.68
CA ASN A 118 27.78 7.59 -34.00
C ASN A 118 28.63 6.49 -33.35
N LYS A 119 29.70 6.84 -32.64
CA LYS A 119 30.49 5.86 -31.88
C LYS A 119 29.67 5.42 -30.67
N THR A 120 29.63 4.11 -30.41
CA THR A 120 29.04 3.57 -29.18
C THR A 120 29.81 4.03 -27.95
N ILE A 121 29.10 4.30 -26.86
CA ILE A 121 29.70 4.87 -25.64
C ILE A 121 30.09 3.77 -24.65
N THR A 122 31.26 3.91 -24.05
CA THR A 122 31.77 2.99 -23.03
C THR A 122 31.28 3.34 -21.62
N ARG A 123 31.34 2.37 -20.72
CA ARG A 123 30.95 2.56 -19.31
C ARG A 123 31.80 3.63 -18.61
N GLU A 124 33.10 3.72 -18.90
CA GLU A 124 33.97 4.75 -18.33
C GLU A 124 33.68 6.16 -18.87
N GLU A 125 33.26 6.28 -20.14
CA GLU A 125 32.79 7.55 -20.70
C GLU A 125 31.45 8.00 -20.10
N VAL A 126 30.53 7.05 -19.83
CA VAL A 126 29.28 7.32 -19.11
C VAL A 126 29.58 7.85 -17.70
N SER A 127 30.49 7.20 -16.97
CA SER A 127 30.92 7.68 -15.65
C SER A 127 31.47 9.11 -15.71
N LYS A 128 32.30 9.42 -16.70
CA LYS A 128 32.80 10.79 -16.93
C LYS A 128 31.65 11.79 -17.06
N ILE A 129 30.69 11.51 -17.94
CA ILE A 129 29.56 12.41 -18.19
C ILE A 129 28.77 12.68 -16.90
N LEU A 130 28.36 11.62 -16.20
CA LEU A 130 27.48 11.76 -15.04
C LEU A 130 28.18 12.46 -13.88
N ILE A 131 29.44 12.11 -13.62
CA ILE A 131 30.21 12.73 -12.54
C ILE A 131 30.64 14.15 -12.88
N SER A 132 30.86 14.49 -14.15
CA SER A 132 31.03 15.89 -14.57
C SER A 132 29.77 16.72 -14.32
N ILE A 133 28.57 16.20 -14.59
CA ILE A 133 27.31 16.91 -14.31
C ILE A 133 27.15 17.17 -12.81
N LYS A 134 27.53 16.20 -11.98
CA LYS A 134 27.41 16.29 -10.53
C LYS A 134 28.57 17.04 -9.86
N ASN A 135 29.67 17.27 -10.57
CA ASN A 135 30.92 17.80 -10.04
C ASN A 135 31.43 17.00 -8.81
N GLN A 136 31.43 15.67 -8.92
CA GLN A 136 31.72 14.73 -7.82
C GLN A 136 32.86 13.76 -8.17
N GLN A 137 33.95 14.28 -8.75
CA GLN A 137 35.15 13.47 -8.98
C GLN A 137 35.75 13.06 -7.64
N ASP A 138 36.28 11.83 -7.57
CA ASP A 138 36.95 11.33 -6.39
C ASP A 138 38.32 10.76 -6.75
N VAL A 139 39.37 11.29 -6.12
CA VAL A 139 40.77 10.90 -6.36
C VAL A 139 41.26 9.88 -5.33
N ASN A 140 40.46 9.58 -4.31
CA ASN A 140 40.72 8.52 -3.37
C ASN A 140 40.17 7.20 -3.94
N TYR A 141 41.01 6.45 -4.64
CA TYR A 141 40.58 5.27 -5.40
C TYR A 141 40.22 4.03 -4.54
N ASP A 142 39.67 4.22 -3.34
CA ASP A 142 39.45 3.14 -2.37
C ASP A 142 38.27 2.23 -2.78
N LYS A 143 37.28 2.72 -3.52
CA LYS A 143 36.18 1.91 -4.05
C LYS A 143 36.57 1.20 -5.34
N LEU A 144 37.19 1.90 -6.31
CA LEU A 144 37.68 1.30 -7.54
C LEU A 144 38.67 0.17 -7.25
N ASN A 145 39.49 0.32 -6.20
CA ASN A 145 40.48 -0.69 -5.83
C ASN A 145 39.89 -2.06 -5.43
N LYS A 146 38.59 -2.14 -5.15
CA LYS A 146 37.87 -3.37 -4.79
C LYS A 146 37.45 -4.20 -6.01
N TYR A 147 37.50 -3.64 -7.21
CA TYR A 147 37.07 -4.32 -8.43
C TYR A 147 38.23 -5.08 -9.09
N PRO A 148 38.04 -6.35 -9.52
CA PRO A 148 39.11 -7.16 -10.10
C PRO A 148 39.71 -6.57 -11.38
N ASP A 149 38.90 -5.89 -12.18
CA ASP A 149 39.28 -5.31 -13.48
C ASP A 149 39.61 -3.81 -13.42
N LYS A 150 39.91 -3.28 -12.23
CA LYS A 150 40.28 -1.86 -12.03
C LYS A 150 41.41 -1.37 -12.95
N ASN A 151 42.34 -2.24 -13.32
CA ASN A 151 43.46 -1.92 -14.18
C ASN A 151 43.05 -1.67 -15.65
N LYS A 152 41.81 -2.03 -16.04
CA LYS A 152 41.25 -1.72 -17.36
C LYS A 152 40.64 -0.32 -17.44
N VAL A 153 40.48 0.39 -16.32
CA VAL A 153 40.00 1.77 -16.31
C VAL A 153 41.09 2.69 -16.83
N SER A 154 40.80 3.45 -17.88
CA SER A 154 41.72 4.45 -18.42
C SER A 154 42.14 5.45 -17.34
N ASN A 155 43.41 5.88 -17.33
CA ASN A 155 43.92 6.78 -16.29
C ASN A 155 43.09 8.08 -16.14
N TRP A 156 42.66 8.66 -17.26
CA TRP A 156 41.81 9.86 -17.26
C TRP A 156 40.42 9.60 -16.67
N ALA A 157 39.94 8.35 -16.71
CA ALA A 157 38.60 7.97 -16.27
C ALA A 157 38.53 7.61 -14.79
N LYS A 158 39.67 7.30 -14.14
CA LYS A 158 39.72 6.84 -12.75
C LYS A 158 38.94 7.73 -11.77
N PRO A 159 39.09 9.07 -11.76
CA PRO A 159 38.36 9.90 -10.80
C PRO A 159 36.85 9.89 -10.99
N TYR A 160 36.40 9.65 -12.22
CA TYR A 160 34.99 9.60 -12.58
C TYR A 160 34.38 8.23 -12.31
N VAL A 161 35.12 7.15 -12.58
CA VAL A 161 34.68 5.79 -12.26
C VAL A 161 34.61 5.60 -10.75
N GLU A 162 35.59 6.11 -10.00
CA GLU A 162 35.57 6.14 -8.54
C GLU A 162 34.32 6.85 -8.02
N GLY A 163 34.11 8.12 -8.41
CA GLY A 163 32.94 8.88 -8.00
C GLY A 163 31.62 8.21 -8.39
N ALA A 164 31.55 7.58 -9.57
CA ALA A 164 30.35 6.87 -10.01
C ALA A 164 30.04 5.63 -9.17
N ILE A 165 31.06 4.95 -8.65
CA ILE A 165 30.89 3.83 -7.72
C ILE A 165 30.46 4.36 -6.34
N GLU A 166 31.12 5.41 -5.85
CA GLU A 166 30.84 6.02 -4.55
C GLU A 166 29.39 6.49 -4.44
N GLN A 167 28.89 7.15 -5.49
CA GLN A 167 27.50 7.62 -5.56
C GLN A 167 26.49 6.48 -5.88
N GLY A 168 26.96 5.26 -6.13
CA GLY A 168 26.12 4.09 -6.43
C GLY A 168 25.52 4.08 -7.84
N TYR A 169 26.00 4.93 -8.75
CA TYR A 169 25.54 5.02 -10.15
C TYR A 169 26.04 3.82 -10.95
N LEU A 170 27.35 3.55 -10.84
CA LEU A 170 28.02 2.43 -11.50
C LEU A 170 28.16 1.26 -10.52
N LYS A 171 27.79 0.07 -10.99
CA LYS A 171 27.95 -1.19 -10.26
C LYS A 171 28.60 -2.23 -11.16
N GLY A 172 29.36 -3.15 -10.58
CA GLY A 172 29.86 -4.32 -11.29
C GLY A 172 28.72 -5.24 -11.76
N ASN A 173 29.02 -6.10 -12.72
CA ASN A 173 28.11 -7.18 -13.12
C ASN A 173 28.05 -8.30 -12.06
N ASP A 174 27.34 -9.39 -12.34
CA ASP A 174 27.18 -10.52 -11.41
C ASP A 174 28.51 -11.22 -11.04
N LEU A 175 29.56 -11.01 -11.83
CA LEU A 175 30.92 -11.48 -11.57
C LEU A 175 31.78 -10.45 -10.82
N GLY A 176 31.19 -9.32 -10.41
CA GLY A 176 31.88 -8.22 -9.75
C GLY A 176 32.81 -7.42 -10.66
N LEU A 177 32.68 -7.50 -11.98
CA LEU A 177 33.53 -6.76 -12.94
C LEU A 177 32.88 -5.44 -13.38
N LEU A 178 33.66 -4.36 -13.47
CA LEU A 178 33.18 -3.05 -13.94
C LEU A 178 32.99 -3.00 -15.46
N ASN A 179 33.79 -3.76 -16.21
CA ASN A 179 33.87 -3.74 -17.66
C ASN A 179 33.98 -2.30 -18.24
N PRO A 180 34.96 -1.50 -17.79
CA PRO A 180 34.97 -0.04 -18.02
C PRO A 180 35.02 0.35 -19.50
N THR A 181 35.70 -0.45 -20.32
CA THR A 181 35.88 -0.22 -21.76
C THR A 181 34.77 -0.84 -22.61
N ASN A 182 33.83 -1.59 -22.02
CA ASN A 182 32.73 -2.18 -22.78
C ASN A 182 31.70 -1.11 -23.14
N ASN A 183 31.11 -1.24 -24.32
CA ASN A 183 29.98 -0.41 -24.73
C ASN A 183 28.77 -0.71 -23.85
N ILE A 184 28.06 0.34 -23.43
CA ILE A 184 26.84 0.23 -22.65
C ILE A 184 25.62 -0.01 -23.55
N THR A 185 24.66 -0.79 -23.08
CA THR A 185 23.38 -1.00 -23.76
C THR A 185 22.37 0.11 -23.46
N ARG A 186 21.29 0.18 -24.24
CA ARG A 186 20.16 1.08 -23.97
C ARG A 186 19.52 0.81 -22.61
N ALA A 187 19.37 -0.45 -22.22
CA ALA A 187 18.85 -0.84 -20.90
C ALA A 187 19.77 -0.37 -19.76
N GLU A 188 21.07 -0.65 -19.87
CA GLU A 188 22.04 -0.20 -18.86
C GLU A 188 22.06 1.33 -18.76
N SER A 189 21.91 2.05 -19.87
CA SER A 189 21.88 3.52 -19.88
C SER A 189 20.74 4.11 -19.03
N VAL A 190 19.52 3.59 -19.21
CA VAL A 190 18.37 4.05 -18.41
C VAL A 190 18.47 3.60 -16.95
N THR A 191 19.03 2.42 -16.69
CA THR A 191 19.24 1.94 -15.32
C THR A 191 20.32 2.73 -14.58
N ILE A 192 21.42 3.13 -15.23
CA ILE A 192 22.42 3.98 -14.58
C ILE A 192 21.81 5.35 -14.29
N LEU A 193 21.11 5.96 -15.26
CA LEU A 193 20.47 7.27 -15.06
C LEU A 193 19.36 7.22 -13.99
N SER A 194 18.64 6.10 -13.83
CA SER A 194 17.60 5.98 -12.79
C SER A 194 18.17 6.07 -11.37
N ARG A 195 19.48 5.80 -11.20
CA ARG A 195 20.19 5.89 -9.92
C ARG A 195 20.72 7.30 -9.62
N VAL A 196 20.75 8.19 -10.61
CA VAL A 196 21.34 9.54 -10.44
C VAL A 196 20.32 10.49 -9.83
N VAL A 197 20.68 11.15 -8.72
CA VAL A 197 19.79 12.10 -8.03
C VAL A 197 19.80 13.47 -8.74
N LYS A 198 18.61 13.94 -9.15
CA LYS A 198 18.40 15.31 -9.66
C LYS A 198 18.49 16.31 -8.52
N GLU A 199 19.60 17.01 -8.40
CA GLU A 199 19.69 18.24 -7.60
C GLU A 199 19.55 19.43 -8.56
N LYS A 200 18.73 20.43 -8.21
CA LYS A 200 18.57 21.67 -9.00
C LYS A 200 19.89 22.47 -8.98
N PRO A 201 20.61 22.65 -10.12
CA PRO A 201 21.83 23.44 -10.14
C PRO A 201 21.57 24.83 -10.74
N ALA A 202 21.98 25.87 -10.01
CA ALA A 202 22.21 27.22 -10.52
C ALA A 202 23.69 27.35 -10.92
N ILE A 203 24.05 28.22 -11.89
CA ILE A 203 25.21 29.14 -11.90
C ILE A 203 25.33 29.93 -13.24
N LYS A 204 25.80 31.19 -13.10
CA LYS A 204 25.99 32.31 -14.05
C LYS A 204 27.30 32.25 -14.87
N LYS A 205 27.40 33.07 -15.94
CA LYS A 205 28.63 33.45 -16.70
C LYS A 205 28.81 34.98 -16.71
N GLU A 206 30.05 35.47 -16.83
CA GLU A 206 30.50 36.88 -16.83
C GLU A 206 29.77 37.79 -17.84
N VAL A 207 29.57 39.06 -17.45
CA VAL A 207 28.54 39.95 -17.99
C VAL A 207 29.15 41.31 -18.36
N LYS A 208 28.76 41.81 -19.53
CA LYS A 208 28.84 43.21 -19.98
C LYS A 208 28.23 44.12 -18.90
N ASN A 209 28.77 45.33 -18.65
CA ASN A 209 28.13 46.28 -17.73
C ASN A 209 26.69 46.54 -18.17
N GLU A 210 25.74 46.06 -17.40
CA GLU A 210 24.31 46.24 -17.63
C GLU A 210 23.81 47.42 -16.80
N ALA A 211 22.67 48.01 -17.16
CA ALA A 211 22.03 48.99 -16.28
C ALA A 211 21.44 48.27 -15.05
N PRO A 212 21.31 48.95 -13.89
CA PRO A 212 20.77 48.34 -12.68
C PRO A 212 19.40 47.71 -12.92
N VAL A 213 19.12 46.58 -12.29
CA VAL A 213 17.79 45.96 -12.33
C VAL A 213 17.01 46.36 -11.08
N ILE A 214 15.85 46.98 -11.29
CA ILE A 214 14.89 47.29 -10.22
C ILE A 214 13.82 46.19 -10.18
N THR A 215 13.78 45.44 -9.09
CA THR A 215 12.64 44.60 -8.74
C THR A 215 11.86 45.26 -7.63
N ALA A 216 10.55 45.33 -7.79
CA ALA A 216 9.60 45.90 -6.84
C ALA A 216 8.28 45.18 -7.09
N LYS A 217 7.41 45.17 -6.07
CA LYS A 217 6.05 44.65 -6.20
C LYS A 217 5.36 45.36 -7.37
N GLU A 218 4.72 44.61 -8.27
CA GLU A 218 4.10 45.19 -9.49
C GLU A 218 2.97 46.15 -9.12
N ASP A 219 2.07 45.71 -8.24
CA ASP A 219 1.03 46.52 -7.62
C ASP A 219 0.97 46.29 -6.10
N LEU A 220 0.91 47.37 -5.31
CA LEU A 220 0.62 47.30 -3.88
C LEU A 220 -0.82 47.74 -3.62
N ILE A 221 -1.66 46.82 -3.15
CA ILE A 221 -3.04 47.14 -2.77
C ILE A 221 -3.07 47.48 -1.28
N LEU A 222 -3.64 48.64 -0.94
CA LEU A 222 -3.93 49.08 0.42
C LEU A 222 -5.43 49.32 0.57
N GLU A 223 -5.95 49.14 1.78
CA GLU A 223 -7.29 49.61 2.15
C GLU A 223 -7.23 51.04 2.71
N ILE A 224 -8.34 51.79 2.60
CA ILE A 224 -8.44 53.14 3.17
C ILE A 224 -7.96 53.15 4.63
N GLY A 225 -7.04 54.08 4.94
CA GLY A 225 -6.50 54.29 6.29
C GLY A 225 -5.33 53.37 6.66
N GLN A 226 -4.92 52.42 5.80
CA GLN A 226 -3.69 51.66 6.01
C GLN A 226 -2.46 52.55 5.79
N LYS A 227 -1.51 52.53 6.73
CA LYS A 227 -0.27 53.30 6.59
C LYS A 227 0.57 52.76 5.43
N PHE A 228 0.96 53.64 4.51
CA PHE A 228 1.91 53.31 3.45
C PHE A 228 3.34 53.63 3.89
N ASP A 229 4.24 52.66 3.72
CA ASP A 229 5.69 52.84 3.87
C ASP A 229 6.39 52.35 2.60
N ILE A 230 7.44 53.05 2.16
CA ILE A 230 8.14 52.72 0.92
C ILE A 230 8.77 51.32 0.94
N SER A 231 9.12 50.81 2.13
CA SER A 231 9.62 49.44 2.33
C SER A 231 8.59 48.39 1.90
N MET A 232 7.29 48.71 1.91
CA MET A 232 6.21 47.80 1.49
C MET A 232 6.25 47.46 -0.01
N LEU A 233 6.91 48.29 -0.82
CA LEU A 233 7.13 48.01 -2.24
C LEU A 233 8.18 46.91 -2.46
N ASN A 234 8.87 46.47 -1.40
CA ASN A 234 9.92 45.44 -1.43
C ASN A 234 10.94 45.69 -2.54
N VAL A 235 11.34 46.96 -2.69
CA VAL A 235 12.25 47.37 -3.75
C VAL A 235 13.62 46.78 -3.48
N LYS A 236 14.07 45.97 -4.43
CA LYS A 236 15.43 45.46 -4.49
C LYS A 236 16.02 45.94 -5.79
N VAL A 237 17.02 46.79 -5.63
CA VAL A 237 17.87 47.22 -6.73
C VAL A 237 19.12 46.34 -6.68
N SER A 238 19.45 45.76 -7.82
CA SER A 238 20.67 44.99 -7.97
C SER A 238 21.27 45.30 -9.31
N ASP A 239 22.54 45.63 -9.29
CA ASP A 239 23.36 45.65 -10.49
C ASP A 239 24.26 44.42 -10.46
N LYS A 240 24.55 43.87 -11.64
CA LYS A 240 25.32 42.64 -11.73
C LYS A 240 26.82 42.88 -11.52
N GLU A 241 27.28 44.10 -11.80
CA GLU A 241 28.69 44.50 -11.79
C GLU A 241 29.01 45.44 -10.63
N ASP A 242 28.07 46.28 -10.22
CA ASP A 242 28.25 47.30 -9.17
C ASP A 242 27.49 46.98 -7.87
N LYS A 243 28.16 47.22 -6.73
CA LYS A 243 27.56 47.08 -5.39
C LYS A 243 27.05 48.40 -4.81
N ASP A 244 27.46 49.52 -5.38
CA ASP A 244 27.12 50.87 -4.93
C ASP A 244 26.18 51.51 -5.95
N LEU A 245 24.91 51.71 -5.57
CA LEU A 245 23.82 52.13 -6.46
C LEU A 245 23.06 53.29 -5.84
N ASP A 246 22.91 54.39 -6.58
CA ASP A 246 22.08 55.52 -6.16
C ASP A 246 20.62 55.22 -6.49
N VAL A 247 19.76 55.12 -5.47
CA VAL A 247 18.33 54.80 -5.61
C VAL A 247 17.47 55.96 -5.13
N LYS A 248 16.63 56.49 -6.03
CA LYS A 248 15.72 57.60 -5.76
C LYS A 248 14.27 57.17 -5.93
N TYR A 249 13.42 57.72 -5.08
CA TYR A 249 11.97 57.47 -5.06
C TYR A 249 11.22 58.77 -5.24
N GLU A 250 10.32 58.81 -6.22
CA GLU A 250 9.50 59.98 -6.54
C GLU A 250 8.02 59.60 -6.60
N GLY A 251 7.17 60.36 -5.93
CA GLY A 251 5.72 60.15 -5.87
C GLY A 251 5.18 60.21 -4.44
N LYS A 252 3.86 60.42 -4.31
CA LYS A 252 3.16 60.48 -3.02
C LYS A 252 1.90 59.62 -3.09
N VAL A 253 1.66 58.80 -2.06
CA VAL A 253 0.45 57.98 -1.92
C VAL A 253 -0.44 58.62 -0.85
N ASN A 254 -1.70 58.87 -1.17
CA ASN A 254 -2.70 59.28 -0.18
C ASN A 254 -3.57 58.08 0.19
N THR A 255 -3.40 57.56 1.40
CA THR A 255 -4.09 56.35 1.88
C THR A 255 -5.51 56.61 2.37
N ASP A 256 -5.94 57.86 2.44
CA ASP A 256 -7.28 58.24 2.91
C ASP A 256 -8.30 58.33 1.77
N LEU A 257 -7.83 58.30 0.51
CA LEU A 257 -8.67 58.39 -0.68
C LEU A 257 -8.45 57.18 -1.58
N PRO A 258 -9.52 56.51 -2.05
CA PRO A 258 -9.40 55.48 -3.07
C PRO A 258 -8.82 56.02 -4.36
N GLY A 259 -7.90 55.27 -4.97
CA GLY A 259 -7.27 55.65 -6.22
C GLY A 259 -5.95 54.94 -6.46
N ASP A 260 -5.41 55.16 -7.67
CA ASP A 260 -4.15 54.58 -8.11
C ASP A 260 -3.05 55.65 -8.00
N TYR A 261 -2.03 55.38 -7.18
CA TYR A 261 -0.93 56.30 -6.92
C TYR A 261 0.37 55.72 -7.47
N THR A 262 1.08 56.46 -8.33
CA THR A 262 2.32 55.98 -8.93
C THR A 262 3.55 56.43 -8.15
N ILE A 263 4.40 55.48 -7.76
CA ILE A 263 5.76 55.72 -7.28
C ILE A 263 6.75 55.36 -8.40
N THR A 264 7.60 56.30 -8.76
CA THR A 264 8.70 56.09 -9.71
C THR A 264 9.99 55.83 -8.94
N ILE A 265 10.66 54.74 -9.26
CA ILE A 265 11.92 54.32 -8.66
C ILE A 265 12.98 54.46 -9.74
N THR A 266 14.07 55.17 -9.44
CA THR A 266 15.21 55.35 -10.35
C THR A 266 16.46 54.81 -9.68
N ALA A 267 17.18 53.92 -10.37
CA ALA A 267 18.45 53.38 -9.91
C ALA A 267 19.55 53.72 -10.91
N THR A 268 20.70 54.18 -10.41
CA THR A 268 21.85 54.59 -11.22
C THR A 268 23.09 53.80 -10.78
N ASP A 269 23.81 53.19 -11.73
CA ASP A 269 25.10 52.54 -11.47
C ASP A 269 26.25 53.54 -11.35
N SER A 270 27.43 53.07 -10.92
CA SER A 270 28.61 53.93 -10.76
C SER A 270 29.14 54.50 -12.07
N LYS A 271 28.72 53.93 -13.22
CA LYS A 271 29.07 54.36 -14.57
C LYS A 271 28.00 55.24 -15.23
N GLY A 272 26.95 55.60 -14.49
CA GLY A 272 25.89 56.52 -14.91
C GLY A 272 24.75 55.88 -15.72
N LEU A 273 24.70 54.56 -15.87
CA LEU A 273 23.56 53.89 -16.49
C LEU A 273 22.37 53.88 -15.51
N THR A 274 21.20 54.25 -16.03
CA THR A 274 19.98 54.38 -15.22
C THR A 274 18.91 53.41 -15.67
N THR A 275 18.15 52.91 -14.69
CA THR A 275 16.91 52.18 -14.90
C THR A 275 15.80 52.86 -14.09
N THR A 276 14.62 53.01 -14.71
CA THR A 276 13.43 53.52 -14.04
C THR A 276 12.33 52.47 -14.01
N LYS A 277 11.63 52.34 -12.88
CA LYS A 277 10.47 51.48 -12.72
C LYS A 277 9.35 52.22 -12.01
N LYS A 278 8.15 52.21 -12.60
CA LYS A 278 6.93 52.73 -11.99
C LYS A 278 6.19 51.60 -11.29
N VAL A 279 5.72 51.86 -10.07
CA VAL A 279 4.90 50.96 -9.28
C VAL A 279 3.60 51.67 -8.93
N THR A 280 2.48 50.97 -9.07
CA THR A 280 1.17 51.50 -8.72
C THR A 280 0.78 51.02 -7.32
N VAL A 281 0.42 51.96 -6.45
CA VAL A 281 -0.19 51.69 -5.16
C VAL A 281 -1.68 51.98 -5.29
N VAL A 282 -2.49 50.92 -5.24
CA VAL A 282 -3.94 50.97 -5.40
C VAL A 282 -4.58 51.04 -4.01
N VAL A 283 -5.15 52.17 -3.65
CA VAL A 283 -5.94 52.32 -2.42
C VAL A 283 -7.39 51.96 -2.76
N LYS A 284 -7.88 50.85 -2.21
CA LYS A 284 -9.25 50.39 -2.42
C LYS A 284 -10.15 50.83 -1.28
N ALA A 285 -11.39 51.20 -1.62
CA ALA A 285 -12.46 51.27 -0.64
C ALA A 285 -12.65 49.88 -0.01
N LYS A 286 -12.85 49.85 1.32
CA LYS A 286 -13.04 48.62 2.08
C LYS A 286 -14.20 47.81 1.46
N PRO A 287 -13.97 46.56 1.01
CA PRO A 287 -15.04 45.77 0.43
C PRO A 287 -16.04 45.34 1.51
N GLU A 288 -17.34 45.44 1.21
CA GLU A 288 -18.36 44.74 1.98
C GLU A 288 -18.13 43.23 1.80
N VAL A 289 -17.72 42.55 2.87
CA VAL A 289 -17.54 41.09 2.85
C VAL A 289 -18.92 40.45 2.77
N LYS A 290 -19.31 40.02 1.58
CA LYS A 290 -20.49 39.20 1.37
C LYS A 290 -20.28 37.86 2.09
N ASN A 291 -21.16 37.50 3.01
CA ASN A 291 -21.12 36.22 3.69
C ASN A 291 -21.46 35.09 2.71
N GLU A 292 -20.55 34.13 2.52
CA GLU A 292 -20.82 32.95 1.69
C GLU A 292 -21.38 31.80 2.55
N PRO A 293 -22.28 30.97 2.01
CA PRO A 293 -22.83 29.83 2.75
C PRO A 293 -21.74 28.80 3.08
N PRO A 294 -21.88 28.04 4.17
CA PRO A 294 -20.90 27.04 4.58
C PRO A 294 -20.77 25.88 3.58
N VAL A 295 -19.60 25.25 3.51
CA VAL A 295 -19.32 24.10 2.63
C VAL A 295 -19.43 22.80 3.42
N ILE A 296 -20.25 21.86 2.94
CA ILE A 296 -20.45 20.53 3.55
C ILE A 296 -19.79 19.47 2.67
N THR A 297 -19.10 18.51 3.29
CA THR A 297 -18.53 17.34 2.64
C THR A 297 -18.99 16.07 3.33
N ALA A 298 -19.51 15.13 2.55
CA ALA A 298 -19.90 13.78 2.98
C ALA A 298 -19.94 12.90 1.73
N LYS A 299 -19.86 11.58 1.90
CA LYS A 299 -19.96 10.61 0.80
C LYS A 299 -21.19 9.72 0.98
N ASP A 300 -21.66 9.17 -0.12
CA ASP A 300 -22.66 8.10 -0.09
C ASP A 300 -22.12 6.90 0.72
N LEU A 301 -23.00 6.31 1.52
CA LEU A 301 -22.67 5.18 2.39
C LEU A 301 -23.41 3.93 1.91
N THR A 302 -22.69 2.82 1.78
CA THR A 302 -23.31 1.52 1.47
C THR A 302 -23.30 0.63 2.70
N ILE A 303 -24.47 0.10 3.06
CA ILE A 303 -24.65 -0.87 4.15
C ILE A 303 -25.41 -2.11 3.64
N LYS A 304 -25.32 -3.23 4.37
CA LYS A 304 -26.11 -4.43 4.06
C LYS A 304 -27.49 -4.32 4.70
N GLN A 305 -28.49 -4.93 4.07
CA GLN A 305 -29.82 -5.06 4.68
C GLN A 305 -29.73 -5.71 6.06
N GLY A 306 -30.32 -5.06 7.06
CA GLY A 306 -30.28 -5.48 8.47
C GLY A 306 -29.15 -4.87 9.30
N ASP A 307 -28.16 -4.20 8.68
CA ASP A 307 -27.13 -3.49 9.43
C ASP A 307 -27.74 -2.34 10.25
N LYS A 308 -27.12 -2.04 11.40
CA LYS A 308 -27.44 -0.83 12.15
C LYS A 308 -26.91 0.39 11.40
N PHE A 309 -27.68 1.48 11.38
CA PHE A 309 -27.29 2.74 10.76
C PHE A 309 -27.35 3.87 11.78
N GLU A 310 -26.28 4.67 11.85
CA GLU A 310 -26.20 5.93 12.58
C GLU A 310 -25.67 7.03 11.66
N TYR A 311 -26.15 8.27 11.82
CA TYR A 311 -25.74 9.39 10.97
C TYR A 311 -24.23 9.70 11.04
N SER A 312 -23.59 9.39 12.16
CA SER A 312 -22.14 9.51 12.35
C SER A 312 -21.34 8.72 11.31
N MET A 313 -21.89 7.63 10.78
CA MET A 313 -21.25 6.78 9.75
C MET A 313 -21.04 7.52 8.41
N LEU A 314 -21.74 8.63 8.17
CA LEU A 314 -21.56 9.46 6.97
C LEU A 314 -20.27 10.30 7.01
N ASN A 315 -19.59 10.37 8.17
CA ASN A 315 -18.35 11.13 8.37
C ASN A 315 -18.42 12.56 7.80
N ALA A 316 -19.56 13.22 7.99
CA ALA A 316 -19.79 14.53 7.39
C ALA A 316 -18.99 15.63 8.09
N GLN A 317 -18.47 16.56 7.31
CA GLN A 317 -17.72 17.72 7.79
C GLN A 317 -18.28 19.00 7.18
N ALA A 318 -18.28 20.10 7.93
CA ALA A 318 -18.69 21.41 7.46
C ALA A 318 -17.66 22.49 7.85
N LYS A 319 -17.38 23.39 6.91
CA LYS A 319 -16.48 24.54 7.09
C LYS A 319 -17.16 25.84 6.65
N ASP A 320 -16.87 26.93 7.36
CA ASP A 320 -17.28 28.29 6.98
C ASP A 320 -16.19 29.00 6.15
N THR A 321 -16.51 30.18 5.58
CA THR A 321 -15.67 31.08 4.76
C THR A 321 -14.26 31.35 5.29
N GLU A 322 -14.04 31.22 6.60
CA GLU A 322 -12.73 31.37 7.25
C GLU A 322 -12.04 30.02 7.55
N GLU A 323 -12.45 28.95 6.87
CA GLU A 323 -12.05 27.55 7.13
C GLU A 323 -12.33 27.04 8.57
N LYS A 324 -13.10 27.79 9.36
CA LYS A 324 -13.51 27.39 10.71
C LYS A 324 -14.36 26.13 10.65
N ASN A 325 -13.95 25.09 11.39
CA ASN A 325 -14.69 23.84 11.47
C ASN A 325 -16.00 24.03 12.24
N ILE A 326 -17.13 23.84 11.57
CA ILE A 326 -18.47 23.94 12.14
C ILE A 326 -19.23 22.61 12.02
N SER A 327 -18.53 21.48 11.91
CA SER A 327 -19.15 20.15 11.69
C SER A 327 -20.17 19.76 12.77
N ASN A 328 -20.04 20.31 13.98
CA ASN A 328 -21.00 20.09 15.07
C ASN A 328 -22.36 20.78 14.85
N SER A 329 -22.48 21.70 13.88
CA SER A 329 -23.75 22.36 13.53
C SER A 329 -24.54 21.64 12.44
N ILE A 330 -24.05 20.51 11.92
CA ILE A 330 -24.73 19.73 10.87
C ILE A 330 -25.98 19.07 11.45
N ILE A 331 -27.12 19.36 10.83
CA ILE A 331 -28.40 18.72 11.09
C ILE A 331 -28.68 17.72 9.97
N TYR A 332 -29.01 16.47 10.35
CA TYR A 332 -29.35 15.39 9.42
C TYR A 332 -30.87 15.24 9.31
N SER A 333 -31.37 15.11 8.08
CA SER A 333 -32.78 14.90 7.78
C SER A 333 -32.98 13.81 6.73
N GLY A 334 -33.91 12.91 6.98
CA GLY A 334 -34.18 11.71 6.18
C GLY A 334 -34.35 10.50 7.10
N ASN A 335 -34.89 9.39 6.59
CA ASN A 335 -35.01 8.14 7.37
C ASN A 335 -34.48 6.98 6.52
N VAL A 336 -33.63 6.14 7.11
CA VAL A 336 -33.11 4.92 6.46
C VAL A 336 -33.83 3.71 7.05
N ASN A 337 -34.56 2.98 6.22
CA ASN A 337 -35.12 1.68 6.62
C ASN A 337 -34.11 0.59 6.27
N THR A 338 -33.26 0.21 7.22
CA THR A 338 -32.20 -0.78 6.98
C THR A 338 -32.75 -2.20 6.74
N SER A 339 -34.02 -2.46 7.06
CA SER A 339 -34.69 -3.74 6.82
C SER A 339 -35.14 -3.94 5.37
N LYS A 340 -35.10 -2.90 4.51
CA LYS A 340 -35.51 -2.98 3.11
C LYS A 340 -34.37 -2.49 2.21
N ALA A 341 -34.08 -3.26 1.16
CA ALA A 341 -33.10 -2.83 0.17
C ALA A 341 -33.59 -1.59 -0.60
N GLY A 342 -32.69 -0.66 -0.88
CA GLY A 342 -33.02 0.58 -1.58
C GLY A 342 -32.01 1.70 -1.33
N GLU A 343 -32.21 2.83 -2.01
CA GLU A 343 -31.46 4.06 -1.79
C GLU A 343 -32.28 5.02 -0.93
N TYR A 344 -31.71 5.45 0.19
CA TYR A 344 -32.35 6.35 1.15
C TYR A 344 -31.62 7.70 1.13
N PRO A 345 -32.24 8.78 0.62
CA PRO A 345 -31.60 10.08 0.58
C PRO A 345 -31.54 10.69 1.99
N ILE A 346 -30.37 11.16 2.39
CA ILE A 346 -30.14 11.95 3.61
C ILE A 346 -29.71 13.35 3.19
N THR A 347 -30.35 14.36 3.77
CA THR A 347 -30.00 15.77 3.60
C THR A 347 -29.25 16.24 4.84
N LEU A 348 -28.07 16.80 4.63
CA LEU A 348 -27.22 17.39 5.66
C LEU A 348 -27.31 18.90 5.50
N THR A 349 -27.68 19.62 6.56
CA THR A 349 -27.79 21.08 6.53
C THR A 349 -26.88 21.67 7.59
N ALA A 350 -26.01 22.59 7.19
CA ALA A 350 -25.16 23.36 8.10
C ALA A 350 -25.58 24.83 8.06
N LYS A 351 -25.50 25.49 9.22
CA LYS A 351 -25.79 26.92 9.40
C LYS A 351 -24.56 27.60 10.00
N ASP A 352 -24.14 28.70 9.41
CA ASP A 352 -23.06 29.53 9.94
C ASP A 352 -23.53 30.45 11.08
N GLU A 353 -22.60 31.14 11.73
CA GLU A 353 -22.90 32.05 12.86
C GLU A 353 -23.72 33.27 12.45
N LYS A 354 -23.68 33.67 11.16
CA LYS A 354 -24.45 34.80 10.60
C LYS A 354 -25.82 34.37 10.07
N GLY A 355 -26.13 33.08 10.17
CA GLY A 355 -27.43 32.49 9.86
C GLY A 355 -27.61 31.99 8.43
N THR A 356 -26.58 32.01 7.59
CA THR A 356 -26.64 31.48 6.23
C THR A 356 -26.52 29.96 6.26
N THR A 357 -27.29 29.28 5.41
CA THR A 357 -27.34 27.81 5.38
C THR A 357 -26.91 27.25 4.04
N ASN A 358 -26.39 26.03 4.08
CA ASN A 358 -26.18 25.19 2.89
C ASN A 358 -26.65 23.77 3.18
N SER A 359 -26.99 23.03 2.13
CA SER A 359 -27.42 21.64 2.25
C SER A 359 -26.75 20.72 1.22
N LEU A 360 -26.31 19.55 1.66
CA LEU A 360 -25.77 18.47 0.82
C LEU A 360 -26.69 17.25 0.91
N LYS A 361 -27.04 16.67 -0.24
CA LYS A 361 -27.76 15.39 -0.30
C LYS A 361 -26.78 14.26 -0.58
N VAL A 362 -26.77 13.26 0.30
CA VAL A 362 -26.07 11.99 0.11
C VAL A 362 -27.07 10.84 0.16
N LYS A 363 -26.65 9.66 -0.27
CA LYS A 363 -27.47 8.46 -0.25
C LYS A 363 -26.89 7.42 0.70
N VAL A 364 -27.77 6.79 1.47
CA VAL A 364 -27.48 5.52 2.13
C VAL A 364 -28.05 4.40 1.28
N ILE A 365 -27.17 3.60 0.70
CA ILE A 365 -27.51 2.50 -0.19
C ILE A 365 -27.57 1.22 0.65
N VAL A 366 -28.78 0.74 0.91
CA VAL A 366 -29.02 -0.56 1.55
C VAL A 366 -29.01 -1.61 0.45
N LYS A 367 -27.89 -2.32 0.29
CA LYS A 367 -27.79 -3.40 -0.68
C LYS A 367 -28.58 -4.61 -0.19
N SER A 368 -29.38 -5.19 -1.09
CA SER A 368 -29.98 -6.49 -0.85
C SER A 368 -28.86 -7.48 -0.56
N ILE A 369 -29.07 -8.31 0.46
CA ILE A 369 -28.26 -9.52 0.57
C ILE A 369 -28.79 -10.43 -0.53
N ASN A 370 -28.21 -10.38 -1.73
CA ASN A 370 -28.40 -11.42 -2.72
C ASN A 370 -27.73 -12.69 -2.17
N LYS A 371 -28.40 -13.39 -1.26
CA LYS A 371 -28.12 -14.79 -1.04
C LYS A 371 -28.49 -15.47 -2.37
N LEU A 372 -27.50 -16.09 -3.01
CA LEU A 372 -27.80 -17.20 -3.93
C LEU A 372 -28.83 -18.11 -3.22
N PRO A 373 -29.76 -18.75 -3.94
CA PRO A 373 -30.63 -19.75 -3.32
C PRO A 373 -29.79 -20.66 -2.43
N ILE A 374 -30.24 -20.94 -1.20
CA ILE A 374 -29.44 -21.66 -0.18
C ILE A 374 -28.85 -22.95 -0.75
N ASP A 375 -29.58 -23.62 -1.64
CA ASP A 375 -29.13 -24.83 -2.32
C ASP A 375 -27.89 -24.62 -3.20
N ASN A 376 -27.76 -23.47 -3.87
CA ASN A 376 -26.57 -23.11 -4.65
C ASN A 376 -25.38 -22.75 -3.75
N GLN A 377 -25.64 -22.21 -2.55
CA GLN A 377 -24.59 -21.94 -1.56
C GLN A 377 -24.06 -23.24 -0.95
N ASN A 378 -24.96 -24.18 -0.61
CA ASN A 378 -24.60 -25.49 -0.09
C ASN A 378 -23.76 -26.28 -1.09
N LYS A 379 -24.16 -26.31 -2.37
CA LYS A 379 -23.42 -27.01 -3.43
C LYS A 379 -22.00 -26.47 -3.61
N LEU A 380 -21.84 -25.15 -3.64
CA LEU A 380 -20.52 -24.54 -3.80
C LEU A 380 -19.61 -24.80 -2.59
N LEU A 381 -20.15 -24.72 -1.38
CA LEU A 381 -19.39 -24.97 -0.16
C LEU A 381 -19.03 -26.45 0.00
N LEU A 382 -19.95 -27.35 -0.33
CA LEU A 382 -19.68 -28.78 -0.39
C LEU A 382 -18.54 -29.08 -1.37
N GLN A 383 -18.57 -28.50 -2.58
CA GLN A 383 -17.49 -28.69 -3.55
C GLN A 383 -16.13 -28.26 -2.98
N LYS A 384 -16.06 -27.10 -2.32
CA LYS A 384 -14.82 -26.66 -1.67
C LYS A 384 -14.33 -27.63 -0.58
N ILE A 385 -15.24 -28.16 0.23
CA ILE A 385 -14.87 -29.17 1.24
C ILE A 385 -14.29 -30.42 0.57
N LEU A 386 -14.90 -30.88 -0.52
CA LEU A 386 -14.44 -32.06 -1.25
C LEU A 386 -13.07 -31.83 -1.92
N ASP A 387 -12.83 -30.62 -2.43
CA ASP A 387 -11.56 -30.24 -3.05
C ASP A 387 -10.42 -30.15 -2.02
N ASP A 388 -10.71 -29.65 -0.80
CA ASP A 388 -9.70 -29.35 0.22
C ASP A 388 -9.48 -30.47 1.25
N LYS A 389 -10.47 -31.34 1.52
CA LYS A 389 -10.52 -32.17 2.74
C LYS A 389 -10.98 -33.62 2.52
N ILE A 390 -10.13 -34.43 1.88
CA ILE A 390 -10.47 -35.81 1.50
C ILE A 390 -10.54 -36.79 2.72
N SER A 391 -9.84 -36.52 3.84
CA SER A 391 -9.66 -37.51 4.92
C SER A 391 -10.82 -37.65 5.91
N ASN A 392 -11.78 -36.72 5.95
CA ASN A 392 -12.89 -36.67 6.90
C ASN A 392 -14.26 -36.64 6.19
N VAL A 393 -14.32 -37.19 4.99
CA VAL A 393 -15.53 -37.32 4.17
C VAL A 393 -15.75 -38.80 3.84
N LYS A 394 -16.96 -39.29 4.06
CA LYS A 394 -17.41 -40.60 3.58
C LYS A 394 -18.32 -40.40 2.38
N VAL A 395 -18.05 -41.12 1.30
CA VAL A 395 -18.81 -41.04 0.04
C VAL A 395 -19.68 -42.29 -0.07
N HIS A 396 -20.98 -42.10 -0.22
CA HIS A 396 -21.94 -43.18 -0.44
C HIS A 396 -22.30 -43.24 -1.91
N LYS A 397 -22.22 -44.44 -2.49
CA LYS A 397 -22.49 -44.68 -3.90
C LYS A 397 -23.56 -45.75 -4.05
N ASP A 398 -24.37 -45.62 -5.09
CA ASP A 398 -25.30 -46.65 -5.52
C ASP A 398 -24.56 -47.87 -6.10
N ASP A 399 -25.31 -48.93 -6.41
CA ASP A 399 -24.80 -50.17 -7.02
C ASP A 399 -24.16 -49.95 -8.41
N HIS A 400 -24.39 -48.79 -9.04
CA HIS A 400 -23.82 -48.39 -10.32
C HIS A 400 -22.58 -47.49 -10.18
N GLY A 401 -22.17 -47.16 -8.94
CA GLY A 401 -21.02 -46.31 -8.65
C GLY A 401 -21.31 -44.80 -8.70
N THR A 402 -22.57 -44.38 -8.85
CA THR A 402 -23.02 -42.98 -8.79
C THR A 402 -23.01 -42.51 -7.35
N ILE A 403 -22.50 -41.32 -7.07
CA ILE A 403 -22.51 -40.76 -5.71
C ILE A 403 -23.92 -40.31 -5.34
N GLU A 404 -24.47 -40.88 -4.26
CA GLU A 404 -25.80 -40.53 -3.73
C GLU A 404 -25.72 -39.48 -2.62
N SER A 405 -24.75 -39.61 -1.71
CA SER A 405 -24.62 -38.72 -0.56
C SER A 405 -23.20 -38.68 0.00
N TYR A 406 -22.97 -37.73 0.90
CA TYR A 406 -21.71 -37.52 1.61
C TYR A 406 -21.98 -37.36 3.11
N ASP A 407 -21.19 -38.04 3.94
CA ASP A 407 -21.08 -37.71 5.36
C ASP A 407 -19.80 -36.91 5.58
N ILE A 408 -19.92 -35.75 6.23
CA ILE A 408 -18.78 -34.86 6.49
C ILE A 408 -18.59 -34.79 8.00
N PHE A 409 -17.40 -35.15 8.46
CA PHE A 409 -17.06 -35.22 9.87
C PHE A 409 -16.18 -34.04 10.29
N SER A 410 -16.21 -33.71 11.58
CA SER A 410 -15.29 -32.71 12.16
C SER A 410 -13.84 -33.08 11.91
N LYS A 411 -12.96 -32.08 11.82
CA LYS A 411 -11.52 -32.30 11.58
C LYS A 411 -10.94 -33.28 12.61
N GLY A 412 -10.15 -34.24 12.14
CA GLY A 412 -9.47 -35.22 13.00
C GLY A 412 -10.37 -36.33 13.55
N VAL A 413 -11.67 -36.34 13.21
CA VAL A 413 -12.57 -37.45 13.50
C VAL A 413 -12.36 -38.55 12.46
N THR A 414 -12.14 -39.77 12.96
CA THR A 414 -12.19 -40.98 12.14
C THR A 414 -13.64 -41.49 12.12
N PRO A 415 -14.30 -41.51 10.95
CA PRO A 415 -15.67 -41.99 10.84
C PRO A 415 -15.81 -43.46 11.26
N PRO A 416 -16.87 -43.84 11.98
CA PRO A 416 -17.19 -45.25 12.19
C PRO A 416 -17.39 -45.98 10.85
N SER A 417 -16.94 -47.24 10.77
CA SER A 417 -17.23 -48.11 9.64
C SER A 417 -18.72 -48.48 9.62
N ASP A 418 -19.29 -48.85 8.47
CA ASP A 418 -20.68 -49.33 8.40
C ASP A 418 -20.91 -50.56 9.29
N ASN A 419 -19.89 -51.39 9.44
CA ASN A 419 -19.92 -52.57 10.31
C ASN A 419 -19.82 -52.23 11.81
N ASP A 420 -19.49 -50.98 12.17
CA ASP A 420 -19.45 -50.55 13.57
C ASP A 420 -20.83 -50.18 14.11
N TYR A 421 -21.82 -49.99 13.24
CA TYR A 421 -23.17 -49.60 13.65
C TYR A 421 -23.98 -50.80 14.13
N THR A 422 -24.65 -50.60 15.25
CA THR A 422 -25.61 -51.53 15.85
C THR A 422 -26.96 -50.84 16.00
N ILE A 423 -28.04 -51.61 16.04
CA ILE A 423 -29.39 -51.06 16.19
C ILE A 423 -29.79 -51.07 17.66
N LEU A 424 -29.98 -49.88 18.21
CA LEU A 424 -30.54 -49.67 19.53
C LEU A 424 -32.06 -49.43 19.43
N LYS A 425 -32.83 -50.14 20.25
CA LYS A 425 -34.28 -50.00 20.35
C LYS A 425 -34.63 -49.43 21.71
N GLU A 426 -35.01 -48.16 21.75
CA GLU A 426 -35.30 -47.47 23.00
C GLU A 426 -36.49 -46.52 22.84
N SER A 427 -37.42 -46.55 23.79
CA SER A 427 -38.61 -45.68 23.81
C SER A 427 -39.43 -45.68 22.51
N GLY A 428 -39.47 -46.81 21.79
CA GLY A 428 -40.18 -46.94 20.51
C GLY A 428 -39.39 -46.46 19.28
N TYR A 429 -38.17 -45.96 19.46
CA TYR A 429 -37.28 -45.55 18.37
C TYR A 429 -36.31 -46.68 18.00
N THR A 430 -35.97 -46.75 16.72
CA THR A 430 -34.91 -47.60 16.18
C THR A 430 -33.76 -46.69 15.77
N ILE A 431 -32.66 -46.74 16.52
CA ILE A 431 -31.56 -45.79 16.41
C ILE A 431 -30.29 -46.57 16.02
N PRO A 432 -29.71 -46.31 14.83
CA PRO A 432 -28.39 -46.83 14.51
C PRO A 432 -27.34 -46.10 15.36
N VAL A 433 -26.55 -46.83 16.13
CA VAL A 433 -25.52 -46.30 17.03
C VAL A 433 -24.20 -47.02 16.82
N ALA A 434 -23.10 -46.28 16.78
CA ALA A 434 -21.75 -46.82 16.81
C ALA A 434 -21.23 -46.74 18.25
N PRO A 435 -20.85 -47.86 18.90
CA PRO A 435 -20.31 -47.83 20.26
C PRO A 435 -19.04 -46.97 20.36
N TYR A 436 -18.85 -46.29 21.50
CA TYR A 436 -17.68 -45.44 21.74
C TYR A 436 -16.36 -46.22 21.62
N LYS A 437 -15.43 -45.68 20.84
CA LYS A 437 -14.06 -46.19 20.70
C LYS A 437 -13.06 -45.06 20.97
N PRO A 438 -12.19 -45.19 21.99
CA PRO A 438 -11.14 -44.20 22.25
C PRO A 438 -10.20 -44.02 21.05
N GLY A 439 -9.66 -42.81 20.89
CA GLY A 439 -8.69 -42.49 19.84
C GLY A 439 -9.29 -42.19 18.45
N MET A 440 -10.61 -42.22 18.31
CA MET A 440 -11.28 -41.93 17.04
C MET A 440 -11.50 -40.42 16.77
N GLY A 441 -11.03 -39.54 17.67
CA GLY A 441 -11.16 -38.08 17.54
C GLY A 441 -12.56 -37.53 17.88
N TRP A 442 -13.50 -38.39 18.26
CA TRP A 442 -14.80 -38.02 18.82
C TRP A 442 -14.92 -38.49 20.28
N TYR A 443 -15.86 -37.91 21.00
CA TYR A 443 -15.97 -38.00 22.46
C TYR A 443 -17.41 -38.15 22.90
N ASP A 444 -17.62 -38.95 23.94
CA ASP A 444 -18.93 -39.31 24.46
C ASP A 444 -18.98 -39.17 25.99
N ALA A 445 -18.91 -37.92 26.47
CA ALA A 445 -19.10 -37.61 27.88
C ALA A 445 -20.51 -38.00 28.34
N ASN A 446 -20.58 -38.99 29.21
CA ASN A 446 -21.84 -39.58 29.68
C ASN A 446 -22.25 -39.02 31.05
N LYS A 447 -23.54 -38.77 31.22
CA LYS A 447 -24.13 -38.43 32.52
C LYS A 447 -24.27 -39.66 33.39
N VAL A 448 -24.04 -39.48 34.69
CA VAL A 448 -24.30 -40.50 35.70
C VAL A 448 -25.77 -40.46 36.13
N LEU A 449 -26.40 -39.27 36.12
CA LEU A 449 -27.78 -39.03 36.54
C LEU A 449 -28.00 -39.31 38.04
N SER A 450 -29.26 -39.24 38.50
CA SER A 450 -29.68 -39.70 39.82
C SER A 450 -29.02 -38.95 40.99
N GLY A 451 -28.92 -37.63 40.89
CA GLY A 451 -28.41 -36.79 41.98
C GLY A 451 -26.89 -36.62 42.00
N ALA A 452 -26.18 -37.10 40.97
CA ALA A 452 -24.78 -36.79 40.72
C ALA A 452 -24.54 -35.29 40.38
N GLY A 453 -25.63 -34.53 40.19
CA GLY A 453 -25.60 -33.10 39.90
C GLY A 453 -25.50 -32.76 38.43
N ASP A 454 -25.50 -33.75 37.54
CA ASP A 454 -25.38 -33.61 36.09
C ASP A 454 -26.70 -33.80 35.32
N ASP A 455 -27.81 -34.03 36.03
CA ASP A 455 -29.13 -34.32 35.46
C ASP A 455 -29.53 -33.28 34.37
N TYR A 456 -29.27 -32.00 34.62
CA TYR A 456 -29.58 -30.88 33.70
C TYR A 456 -28.36 -30.31 32.95
N LEU A 457 -27.23 -31.03 32.95
CA LEU A 457 -25.94 -30.50 32.47
C LEU A 457 -25.54 -31.06 31.09
N CYS A 458 -26.50 -31.29 30.19
CA CYS A 458 -26.22 -31.79 28.82
C CYS A 458 -25.26 -30.86 28.07
N SER A 459 -25.48 -29.56 28.15
CA SER A 459 -24.58 -28.56 27.56
C SER A 459 -23.17 -28.59 28.15
N GLY A 460 -23.02 -28.99 29.41
CA GLY A 460 -21.71 -29.19 30.04
C GLY A 460 -20.99 -30.40 29.46
N ALA A 461 -21.73 -31.48 29.20
CA ALA A 461 -21.20 -32.67 28.50
C ALA A 461 -20.82 -32.33 27.05
N THR A 462 -21.66 -31.57 26.34
CA THR A 462 -21.34 -31.04 25.00
C THR A 462 -20.06 -30.21 25.01
N ALA A 463 -19.92 -29.28 25.97
CA ALA A 463 -18.70 -28.48 26.12
C ALA A 463 -17.47 -29.35 26.43
N ALA A 464 -17.60 -30.37 27.29
CA ALA A 464 -16.52 -31.31 27.57
C ALA A 464 -16.07 -32.05 26.32
N ASN A 465 -17.00 -32.57 25.51
CA ASN A 465 -16.70 -33.25 24.24
C ASN A 465 -16.00 -32.31 23.25
N MET A 466 -16.48 -31.06 23.14
CA MET A 466 -15.85 -30.04 22.29
C MET A 466 -14.45 -29.65 22.79
N LEU A 467 -14.23 -29.55 24.11
CA LEU A 467 -12.91 -29.30 24.68
C LEU A 467 -11.96 -30.47 24.44
N ASN A 468 -12.40 -31.70 24.66
CA ASN A 468 -11.61 -32.90 24.38
C ASN A 468 -11.14 -32.93 22.91
N TRP A 469 -12.06 -32.66 21.98
CA TRP A 469 -11.73 -32.55 20.56
C TRP A 469 -10.77 -31.40 20.28
N TRP A 470 -11.04 -30.20 20.80
CA TRP A 470 -10.21 -29.02 20.59
C TRP A 470 -8.79 -29.23 21.15
N MET A 471 -8.69 -29.93 22.27
CA MET A 471 -7.43 -30.31 22.91
C MET A 471 -6.58 -31.20 22.02
N ASP A 472 -7.18 -32.19 21.34
CA ASP A 472 -6.44 -33.01 20.37
C ASP A 472 -5.92 -32.17 19.20
N GLN A 473 -6.78 -31.30 18.65
CA GLN A 473 -6.42 -30.45 17.51
C GLN A 473 -5.30 -29.46 17.83
N ASN A 474 -5.07 -29.16 19.12
CA ASN A 474 -4.12 -28.15 19.59
C ASN A 474 -3.07 -28.73 20.54
N SER A 475 -2.87 -30.04 20.55
CA SER A 475 -2.02 -30.75 21.53
C SER A 475 -0.60 -30.19 21.63
N ASP A 476 0.03 -29.87 20.51
CA ASP A 476 1.37 -29.25 20.49
C ASP A 476 1.42 -27.88 21.17
N TYR A 477 0.40 -27.04 20.93
CA TYR A 477 0.31 -25.71 21.55
C TYR A 477 0.03 -25.81 23.04
N ILE A 478 -0.83 -26.75 23.43
CA ILE A 478 -1.16 -27.00 24.84
C ILE A 478 0.08 -27.50 25.59
N ASN A 479 0.84 -28.44 25.02
CA ASN A 479 2.09 -28.90 25.61
C ASN A 479 3.11 -27.77 25.77
N LYS A 480 3.25 -26.89 24.76
CA LYS A 480 4.09 -25.69 24.88
C LYS A 480 3.61 -24.75 25.98
N TYR A 481 2.30 -24.52 26.07
CA TYR A 481 1.72 -23.69 27.11
C TYR A 481 1.97 -24.27 28.51
N LEU A 482 1.72 -25.57 28.69
CA LEU A 482 1.97 -26.27 29.96
C LEU A 482 3.44 -26.25 30.35
N ASN A 483 4.38 -26.32 29.40
CA ASN A 483 5.80 -26.19 29.68
C ASN A 483 6.18 -24.79 30.22
N LEU A 484 5.49 -23.74 29.74
CA LEU A 484 5.75 -22.35 30.15
C LEU A 484 5.00 -21.94 31.41
N HIS A 485 3.79 -22.48 31.62
CA HIS A 485 2.81 -22.00 32.60
C HIS A 485 2.33 -23.09 33.56
N GLY A 486 2.82 -24.33 33.47
CA GLY A 486 2.37 -25.46 34.30
C GLY A 486 2.61 -25.25 35.80
N GLU A 487 3.53 -24.35 36.17
CA GLU A 487 3.76 -23.93 37.57
C GLU A 487 2.79 -22.83 38.05
N ASN A 488 2.10 -22.13 37.15
CA ASN A 488 1.11 -21.13 37.52
C ASN A 488 -0.12 -21.85 38.09
N SER A 489 -0.36 -21.69 39.39
CA SER A 489 -1.47 -22.37 40.08
C SER A 489 -2.83 -21.72 39.76
N THR A 490 -3.49 -22.15 38.70
CA THR A 490 -4.95 -21.96 38.54
C THR A 490 -5.74 -23.04 39.30
N CYS A 491 -7.03 -22.84 39.54
CA CYS A 491 -7.88 -23.87 40.17
C CYS A 491 -7.94 -25.14 39.31
N ILE A 492 -8.00 -24.97 37.98
CA ILE A 492 -7.96 -26.07 37.01
C ILE A 492 -6.64 -26.83 37.12
N ASN A 493 -5.49 -26.13 37.12
CA ASN A 493 -4.18 -26.79 37.19
C ASN A 493 -4.05 -27.67 38.44
N LYS A 494 -4.56 -27.18 39.59
CA LYS A 494 -4.61 -27.95 40.84
C LYS A 494 -5.52 -29.17 40.75
N GLU A 495 -6.72 -29.03 40.21
CA GLU A 495 -7.67 -30.14 40.08
C GLU A 495 -7.07 -31.29 39.27
N PHE A 496 -6.42 -30.97 38.14
CA PHE A 496 -5.87 -31.95 37.23
C PHE A 496 -4.43 -32.37 37.57
N GLY A 497 -3.90 -31.94 38.72
CA GLY A 497 -2.55 -32.31 39.18
C GLY A 497 -1.43 -31.89 38.23
N ILE A 498 -1.60 -30.75 37.55
CA ILE A 498 -0.63 -30.20 36.59
C ILE A 498 0.54 -29.59 37.36
N SER A 499 1.76 -29.93 36.94
CA SER A 499 3.02 -29.42 37.48
C SER A 499 4.03 -29.18 36.35
N GLN A 500 5.27 -28.82 36.69
CA GLN A 500 6.36 -28.62 35.73
C GLN A 500 6.53 -29.85 34.81
N ASN A 501 6.69 -29.62 33.50
CA ASN A 501 6.77 -30.66 32.46
C ASN A 501 5.48 -31.48 32.25
N ALA A 502 4.33 -31.04 32.77
CA ALA A 502 3.06 -31.68 32.43
C ALA A 502 2.76 -31.55 30.93
N THR A 503 2.20 -32.63 30.38
CA THR A 503 1.68 -32.69 29.01
C THR A 503 0.17 -32.77 29.02
N ILE A 504 -0.44 -32.64 27.86
CA ILE A 504 -1.87 -32.82 27.65
C ILE A 504 -2.37 -34.19 28.15
N SER A 505 -1.54 -35.23 28.09
CA SER A 505 -1.86 -36.56 28.62
C SER A 505 -1.90 -36.59 30.15
N ASN A 506 -1.14 -35.73 30.84
CA ASN A 506 -1.25 -35.56 32.28
C ASN A 506 -2.58 -34.88 32.66
N PHE A 507 -3.00 -33.91 31.84
CA PHE A 507 -4.23 -33.15 32.03
C PHE A 507 -5.49 -33.98 31.72
N ARG A 508 -5.46 -34.80 30.67
CA ARG A 508 -6.60 -35.58 30.18
C ARG A 508 -6.28 -37.07 30.20
N LYS A 509 -6.26 -37.66 31.40
CA LYS A 509 -6.06 -39.11 31.57
C LYS A 509 -7.27 -39.89 31.09
N ASN A 510 -8.48 -39.40 31.40
CA ASN A 510 -9.73 -39.93 30.88
C ASN A 510 -10.56 -38.82 30.20
N PRO A 511 -11.26 -39.12 29.10
CA PRO A 511 -12.14 -38.14 28.43
C PRO A 511 -13.24 -37.55 29.32
N ASP A 512 -13.68 -38.30 30.34
CA ASP A 512 -14.72 -37.87 31.27
C ASP A 512 -14.24 -36.88 32.33
N ASP A 513 -12.92 -36.73 32.53
CA ASP A 513 -12.36 -35.92 33.62
C ASP A 513 -12.81 -34.45 33.48
N LEU A 514 -12.86 -33.93 32.25
CA LEU A 514 -13.39 -32.59 31.96
C LEU A 514 -14.86 -32.45 32.33
N PHE A 515 -15.69 -33.44 32.00
CA PHE A 515 -17.11 -33.36 32.31
C PHE A 515 -17.35 -33.46 33.81
N ARG A 516 -16.64 -34.35 34.51
CA ARG A 516 -16.68 -34.45 35.97
C ARG A 516 -16.30 -33.11 36.63
N TYR A 517 -15.28 -32.43 36.11
CA TYR A 517 -14.89 -31.11 36.61
C TYR A 517 -15.97 -30.05 36.37
N ILE A 518 -16.58 -30.03 35.18
CA ILE A 518 -17.70 -29.14 34.86
C ILE A 518 -18.89 -29.40 35.79
N THR A 519 -19.23 -30.67 36.05
CA THR A 519 -20.28 -31.09 36.99
C THR A 519 -19.95 -30.65 38.42
N LYS A 520 -18.69 -30.74 38.87
CA LYS A 520 -18.25 -30.22 40.17
C LYS A 520 -18.44 -28.70 40.27
N CYS A 521 -18.22 -27.95 39.20
CA CYS A 521 -18.32 -26.48 39.19
C CYS A 521 -19.77 -25.97 39.05
N PHE A 522 -20.59 -26.67 38.26
CA PHE A 522 -21.90 -26.18 37.83
C PHE A 522 -23.04 -27.17 38.00
N GLY A 523 -22.82 -28.28 38.71
CA GLY A 523 -23.89 -29.20 39.04
C GLY A 523 -24.93 -28.61 39.98
N ASN A 524 -26.11 -29.24 40.05
CA ASN A 524 -27.18 -28.90 40.99
C ASN A 524 -27.69 -27.44 40.94
N ARG A 525 -27.65 -26.78 39.77
CA ARG A 525 -28.10 -25.38 39.59
C ARG A 525 -29.62 -25.20 39.57
N ASN A 526 -30.38 -25.71 40.55
CA ASN A 526 -31.83 -25.52 40.65
C ASN A 526 -32.58 -25.79 39.32
N ASN A 527 -32.27 -26.92 38.68
CA ASN A 527 -32.83 -27.34 37.38
C ASN A 527 -32.49 -26.39 36.20
N LYS A 528 -31.40 -25.62 36.28
CA LYS A 528 -30.90 -24.78 35.19
C LYS A 528 -29.64 -25.35 34.57
N GLY A 529 -29.63 -25.45 33.25
CA GLY A 529 -28.43 -25.77 32.48
C GLY A 529 -27.48 -24.57 32.33
N ILE A 530 -26.38 -24.82 31.62
CA ILE A 530 -25.46 -23.80 31.09
C ILE A 530 -25.47 -23.87 29.56
N TYR A 531 -24.90 -22.90 28.87
CA TYR A 531 -24.75 -22.99 27.41
C TYR A 531 -23.33 -23.49 27.07
N PRO A 532 -23.14 -24.30 26.01
CA PRO A 532 -21.82 -24.83 25.66
C PRO A 532 -20.79 -23.72 25.39
N ASP A 533 -21.14 -22.71 24.60
CA ASP A 533 -20.29 -21.55 24.29
C ASP A 533 -19.78 -20.84 25.55
N ARG A 534 -20.67 -20.59 26.51
CA ARG A 534 -20.32 -19.95 27.77
C ARG A 534 -19.40 -20.83 28.61
N THR A 535 -19.66 -22.13 28.61
CA THR A 535 -18.85 -23.11 29.36
C THR A 535 -17.45 -23.22 28.78
N LEU A 536 -17.32 -23.24 27.45
CA LEU A 536 -16.04 -23.17 26.76
C LEU A 536 -15.29 -21.88 27.13
N PHE A 537 -15.97 -20.73 27.12
CA PHE A 537 -15.33 -19.46 27.43
C PHE A 537 -14.89 -19.37 28.90
N TRP A 538 -15.73 -19.82 29.83
CA TRP A 538 -15.34 -19.97 31.23
C TRP A 538 -14.11 -20.86 31.39
N PHE A 539 -14.08 -22.01 30.72
CA PHE A 539 -12.95 -22.93 30.84
C PHE A 539 -11.65 -22.31 30.30
N LEU A 540 -11.69 -21.68 29.12
CA LEU A 540 -10.50 -21.12 28.47
C LEU A 540 -10.00 -19.84 29.16
N ASN A 541 -10.89 -18.89 29.42
CA ASN A 541 -10.51 -17.56 29.90
C ASN A 541 -10.78 -17.34 31.40
N GLY A 542 -11.75 -18.05 31.98
CA GLY A 542 -12.17 -17.84 33.35
C GLY A 542 -13.33 -16.85 33.48
N HIS A 543 -14.08 -16.58 32.41
CA HIS A 543 -15.23 -15.67 32.48
C HIS A 543 -16.31 -16.15 33.47
N ASP A 544 -16.79 -15.25 34.33
CA ASP A 544 -17.87 -15.54 35.27
C ASP A 544 -19.22 -15.58 34.56
N LEU A 545 -19.81 -16.78 34.55
CA LEU A 545 -21.08 -17.09 33.88
C LEU A 545 -22.30 -16.32 34.41
N ASN A 546 -22.19 -15.68 35.58
CA ASN A 546 -23.25 -14.85 36.14
C ASN A 546 -23.32 -13.45 35.50
N TYR A 547 -22.25 -13.02 34.84
CA TYR A 547 -22.17 -11.70 34.21
C TYR A 547 -22.38 -11.80 32.69
N ARG A 548 -23.17 -10.85 32.17
CA ARG A 548 -23.30 -10.67 30.72
C ARG A 548 -22.07 -9.97 30.19
N LEU A 549 -21.65 -10.40 29.00
CA LEU A 549 -20.52 -9.82 28.29
C LEU A 549 -20.87 -8.38 27.87
N PRO A 550 -19.90 -7.44 27.85
CA PRO A 550 -18.45 -7.64 27.94
C PRO A 550 -17.86 -7.48 29.36
N VAL A 551 -18.66 -7.64 30.42
CA VAL A 551 -18.17 -7.45 31.80
C VAL A 551 -17.02 -8.43 32.10
N ASN A 552 -15.82 -7.89 32.29
CA ASN A 552 -14.61 -8.67 32.56
C ASN A 552 -14.54 -9.05 34.05
N LYS A 553 -15.37 -10.02 34.44
CA LYS A 553 -15.37 -10.63 35.77
C LYS A 553 -14.90 -12.08 35.63
N THR A 554 -13.94 -12.45 36.48
CA THR A 554 -13.30 -13.76 36.44
C THR A 554 -13.88 -14.68 37.52
N ASP A 555 -14.24 -15.90 37.13
CA ASP A 555 -14.50 -17.04 37.99
C ASP A 555 -13.21 -17.87 38.13
N ALA A 556 -12.66 -17.92 39.33
CA ALA A 556 -11.40 -18.59 39.61
C ALA A 556 -11.42 -20.12 39.37
N ARG A 557 -12.62 -20.71 39.23
CA ARG A 557 -12.79 -22.13 38.85
C ARG A 557 -12.53 -22.36 37.36
N GLY A 558 -12.56 -21.31 36.55
CA GLY A 558 -12.26 -21.36 35.12
C GLY A 558 -10.83 -20.91 34.82
N GLY A 559 -10.56 -20.61 33.55
CA GLY A 559 -9.35 -19.91 33.13
C GLY A 559 -8.13 -20.81 33.07
N PHE A 560 -8.15 -21.77 32.16
CA PHE A 560 -7.01 -22.64 31.88
C PHE A 560 -5.95 -21.94 31.00
N PHE A 561 -6.37 -21.02 30.13
CA PHE A 561 -5.52 -20.24 29.23
C PHE A 561 -5.87 -18.73 29.27
N PRO A 562 -5.95 -18.11 30.46
CA PRO A 562 -6.50 -16.76 30.61
C PRO A 562 -5.67 -15.71 29.87
N ASP A 563 -4.35 -15.90 29.78
CA ASP A 563 -3.42 -14.97 29.12
C ASP A 563 -3.47 -15.07 27.59
N VAL A 564 -3.92 -16.21 27.05
CA VAL A 564 -4.02 -16.47 25.60
C VAL A 564 -5.38 -16.05 25.08
N PHE A 565 -6.44 -16.33 25.85
CA PHE A 565 -7.83 -16.11 25.46
C PHE A 565 -8.42 -14.89 26.17
N ASN A 566 -7.66 -13.82 26.32
CA ASN A 566 -7.98 -12.67 27.19
C ASN A 566 -9.06 -11.69 26.68
N ASP A 567 -9.51 -11.82 25.42
CA ASP A 567 -10.54 -10.99 24.82
C ASP A 567 -11.72 -11.81 24.32
N TYR A 568 -12.93 -11.40 24.71
CA TYR A 568 -14.20 -11.92 24.25
C TYR A 568 -14.36 -11.89 22.72
N SER A 569 -13.82 -10.87 22.04
CA SER A 569 -13.91 -10.76 20.57
C SER A 569 -13.10 -11.81 19.83
N SER A 570 -11.99 -12.28 20.43
CA SER A 570 -11.12 -13.33 19.86
C SER A 570 -11.80 -14.71 19.80
N ILE A 571 -12.90 -14.92 20.53
CA ILE A 571 -13.57 -16.21 20.70
C ILE A 571 -14.96 -16.22 20.03
N LEU A 572 -15.64 -15.07 19.95
CA LEU A 572 -16.95 -14.93 19.27
C LEU A 572 -16.93 -15.36 17.80
N GLY A 573 -15.79 -15.26 17.12
CA GLY A 573 -15.63 -15.79 15.75
C GLY A 573 -15.77 -17.32 15.66
N HIS A 574 -15.69 -18.03 16.79
CA HIS A 574 -15.61 -19.49 16.87
C HIS A 574 -16.83 -20.17 17.53
N THR A 575 -17.67 -19.44 18.26
CA THR A 575 -18.88 -19.97 18.92
C THR A 575 -20.11 -19.14 18.55
N ILE A 576 -20.79 -19.50 17.46
CA ILE A 576 -21.99 -18.80 16.97
C ILE A 576 -23.18 -19.75 17.05
N GLY A 577 -24.24 -19.34 17.75
CA GLY A 577 -25.54 -20.00 17.67
C GLY A 577 -26.26 -19.59 16.37
N SER A 578 -26.79 -20.56 15.63
CA SER A 578 -27.57 -20.31 14.43
C SER A 578 -29.01 -20.80 14.59
N TYR A 579 -29.95 -20.08 13.96
CA TYR A 579 -31.34 -20.51 13.86
C TYR A 579 -31.50 -21.48 12.67
N PHE A 580 -32.50 -22.37 12.71
CA PHE A 580 -32.70 -23.47 11.74
C PHE A 580 -32.73 -23.08 10.25
N SER A 581 -32.91 -21.80 9.90
CA SER A 581 -32.88 -21.35 8.51
C SER A 581 -31.46 -21.44 7.92
N GLY A 582 -31.29 -22.32 6.93
CA GLY A 582 -29.98 -22.58 6.33
C GLY A 582 -29.07 -23.44 7.21
N LEU A 583 -29.64 -24.31 8.08
CA LEU A 583 -28.89 -25.22 8.94
C LEU A 583 -27.80 -25.99 8.18
N ASN A 584 -28.12 -26.55 7.02
CA ASN A 584 -27.14 -27.28 6.19
C ASN A 584 -25.94 -26.39 5.81
N TYR A 585 -26.18 -25.15 5.38
CA TYR A 585 -25.11 -24.21 5.06
C TYR A 585 -24.23 -23.94 6.28
N ASN A 586 -24.86 -23.66 7.43
CA ASN A 586 -24.12 -23.33 8.64
C ASN A 586 -23.31 -24.52 9.17
N LEU A 587 -23.85 -25.74 9.11
CA LEU A 587 -23.12 -26.95 9.47
C LEU A 587 -21.92 -27.14 8.55
N LEU A 588 -22.13 -27.05 7.22
CA LEU A 588 -21.06 -27.13 6.23
C LEU A 588 -20.00 -26.04 6.42
N ASP A 589 -20.41 -24.81 6.75
CA ASP A 589 -19.49 -23.69 6.94
C ASP A 589 -18.62 -23.88 8.20
N ASN A 590 -19.21 -24.37 9.28
CA ASN A 590 -18.44 -24.71 10.48
C ASN A 590 -17.47 -25.87 10.24
N LEU A 591 -17.88 -26.91 9.52
CA LEU A 591 -17.00 -28.02 9.13
C LEU A 591 -15.88 -27.56 8.18
N TYR A 592 -16.19 -26.69 7.21
CA TYR A 592 -15.22 -26.09 6.31
C TYR A 592 -14.19 -25.24 7.07
N HIS A 593 -14.60 -24.52 8.12
CA HIS A 593 -13.68 -23.76 8.96
C HIS A 593 -13.05 -24.56 10.12
N ASN A 594 -13.18 -25.89 10.11
CA ASN A 594 -12.62 -26.78 11.15
C ASN A 594 -13.08 -26.44 12.57
N LYS A 595 -14.37 -26.14 12.75
CA LYS A 595 -14.95 -25.85 14.07
C LYS A 595 -15.61 -27.10 14.65
N GLY A 596 -15.55 -27.23 15.98
CA GLY A 596 -16.37 -28.19 16.72
C GLY A 596 -17.83 -27.73 16.71
N ILE A 597 -18.77 -28.66 16.64
CA ILE A 597 -20.20 -28.38 16.53
C ILE A 597 -20.93 -28.96 17.75
N GLY A 598 -21.75 -28.14 18.40
CA GLY A 598 -22.73 -28.57 19.39
C GLY A 598 -24.12 -28.15 18.90
N ILE A 599 -25.08 -29.09 18.92
CA ILE A 599 -26.47 -28.89 18.49
C ILE A 599 -27.40 -28.98 19.70
#